data_AF-A0A450W085-F1
#
_entry.id   AF-A0A450W085-F1
#
_cell.length_a   1.000
_cell.length_b   1.000
_cell.length_c   1.000
_cell.angle_alpha   90.00
_cell.angle_beta   90.00
_cell.angle_gamma   90.00
#
_symmetry.space_group_name_H-M   'P 1'
#
loop_
_entity.id
_entity.type
_entity.pdbx_description
1 polymer ?
#
loop_
_entity_poly.entity_id
_entity_poly.type
_entity_poly.pdbx_seq_one_letter_code
_entity_poly.pdbx_strand_id
1 'polypeptide(L)' 'MSAIVKKVCDAFVEAGVSEEKSTLAAKAIADYDARFARIEADLLILKWMVGLVIAVEILPLLKGFLL' A
#
# COMPACT_ATOMS: atom_id res chain seq x y z
N MET A 1 14.03 6.43 -4.24
CA MET A 1 14.27 4.99 -3.99
C MET A 1 13.77 4.71 -2.59
N SER A 2 12.82 3.80 -2.38
CA SER A 2 12.33 3.49 -1.03
C SER A 2 13.44 2.85 -0.20
N ALA A 3 13.34 2.92 1.14
CA ALA A 3 14.36 2.38 2.04
C ALA A 3 14.61 0.87 1.82
N ILE A 4 13.56 0.13 1.41
CA ILE A 4 13.66 -1.30 1.11
C ILE A 4 14.43 -1.53 -0.19
N VAL A 5 14.10 -0.78 -1.23
CA VAL A 5 14.76 -0.89 -2.55
C VAL A 5 16.25 -0.59 -2.44
N LYS A 6 16.63 0.40 -1.62
CA LYS A 6 18.04 0.70 -1.34
C LYS A 6 18.73 -0.47 -0.64
N LYS A 7 18.13 -1.01 0.44
CA LYS A 7 18.69 -2.16 1.18
C LYS A 7 18.89 -3.39 0.30
N VAL A 8 17.96 -3.67 -0.62
CA VAL A 8 18.09 -4.79 -1.55
C VAL A 8 19.21 -4.56 -2.56
N CYS A 9 19.34 -3.33 -3.07
CA CYS A 9 20.46 -2.97 -3.96
C CYS A 9 21.81 -3.14 -3.24
N ASP A 10 21.93 -2.60 -2.03
CA ASP A 10 23.15 -2.67 -1.20
C ASP A 10 23.51 -4.14 -0.91
N ALA A 11 22.54 -4.99 -0.56
CA ALA A 11 22.75 -6.41 -0.33
C ALA A 11 23.25 -7.17 -1.57
N PHE A 12 22.75 -6.83 -2.77
CA PHE A 12 23.24 -7.44 -4.01
C PHE A 12 24.66 -6.99 -4.36
N VAL A 13 24.99 -5.71 -4.12
CA VAL A 13 26.36 -5.20 -4.27
C VAL A 13 27.31 -5.91 -3.30
N GLU A 14 26.92 -6.07 -2.04
CA GLU A 14 27.69 -6.82 -1.03
C GLU A 14 27.87 -8.31 -1.41
N ALA A 15 26.89 -8.90 -2.10
CA ALA A 15 26.98 -10.26 -2.63
C ALA A 15 27.87 -10.37 -3.90
N GLY A 16 28.49 -9.28 -4.35
CA GLY A 16 29.39 -9.25 -5.50
C GLY A 16 28.68 -9.10 -6.86
N VAL A 17 27.40 -8.75 -6.88
CA VAL A 17 26.68 -8.42 -8.11
C VAL A 17 27.08 -7.00 -8.56
N SER A 18 27.25 -6.78 -9.87
CA SER A 18 27.58 -5.45 -10.39
C SER A 18 26.48 -4.44 -10.06
N GLU A 19 26.87 -3.21 -9.72
CA GLU A 19 25.97 -2.14 -9.29
C GLU A 19 24.81 -1.89 -10.27
N GLU A 20 25.08 -1.97 -11.57
CA GLU A 20 24.07 -1.85 -12.62
C GLU A 20 22.99 -2.95 -12.53
N LYS A 21 23.39 -4.21 -12.32
CA LYS A 21 22.48 -5.35 -12.20
C LYS A 21 21.71 -5.30 -10.87
N SER A 22 22.39 -4.93 -9.79
CA SER A 22 21.79 -4.71 -8.47
C SER A 22 20.71 -3.63 -8.51
N THR A 23 20.99 -2.51 -9.19
CA THR A 23 20.04 -1.41 -9.38
C THR A 23 18.85 -1.85 -10.23
N LEU A 24 19.09 -2.60 -11.31
CA LEU A 24 18.01 -3.15 -12.16
C LEU A 24 17.07 -4.08 -11.38
N ALA A 25 17.63 -5.01 -10.59
CA ALA A 25 16.85 -5.91 -9.76
C ALA A 25 16.06 -5.16 -8.68
N ALA A 26 16.70 -4.20 -8.01
CA ALA A 26 16.04 -3.34 -7.03
C ALA A 26 14.92 -2.51 -7.66
N LYS A 27 15.11 -2.01 -8.89
CA LYS A 27 14.11 -1.24 -9.63
C LYS A 27 12.90 -2.10 -10.03
N ALA A 28 13.11 -3.37 -10.38
CA ALA A 28 12.01 -4.30 -10.62
C ALA A 28 11.15 -4.53 -9.37
N ILE A 29 11.76 -4.52 -8.18
CA ILE A 29 11.03 -4.59 -6.89
C ILE A 29 10.30 -3.27 -6.61
N ALA A 30 10.93 -2.13 -6.90
CA ALA A 30 10.33 -0.80 -6.72
C ALA A 30 9.04 -0.63 -7.55
N ASP A 31 8.94 -1.28 -8.70
CA ASP A 31 7.75 -1.22 -9.55
C ASP A 31 6.52 -1.85 -8.86
N TYR A 32 6.73 -2.79 -7.94
CA TYR A 32 5.66 -3.33 -7.09
C TYR A 32 5.20 -2.35 -6.00
N ASP A 33 6.08 -1.47 -5.51
CA ASP A 33 5.75 -0.45 -4.51
C ASP A 33 4.64 0.48 -5.00
N ALA A 34 4.70 0.89 -6.27
CA ALA A 34 3.66 1.69 -6.91
C ALA A 34 2.32 0.96 -7.02
N ARG A 35 2.34 -0.37 -7.25
CA ARG A 35 1.14 -1.20 -7.26
C ARG A 35 0.52 -1.32 -5.87
N PHE A 36 1.34 -1.46 -4.83
CA PHE A 36 0.87 -1.48 -3.44
C PHE A 36 0.23 -0.15 -3.04
N ALA A 37 0.86 0.99 -3.37
CA ALA A 37 0.29 2.31 -3.09
C ALA A 37 -1.10 2.50 -3.73
N ARG A 38 -1.30 1.99 -4.96
CA ARG A 38 -2.60 2.00 -5.62
C ARG A 38 -3.63 1.12 -4.90
N ILE A 39 -3.25 -0.10 -4.51
CA ILE A 39 -4.12 -1.01 -3.76
C ILE A 39 -4.52 -0.39 -2.41
N GLU A 40 -3.59 0.24 -1.71
CA GLU A 40 -3.87 0.93 -0.43
C GLU A 40 -4.86 2.08 -0.61
N ALA A 41 -4.72 2.87 -1.68
CA ALA A 41 -5.67 3.93 -2.02
C ALA A 41 -7.08 3.38 -2.33
N ASP A 42 -7.16 2.32 -3.15
CA ASP A 42 -8.43 1.67 -3.48
C ASP A 42 -9.09 1.06 -2.23
N LEU A 43 -8.29 0.45 -1.34
CA LEU A 43 -8.75 -0.10 -0.06
C LEU A 43 -9.26 0.99 0.89
N LEU A 44 -8.60 2.15 0.92
CA LEU A 44 -9.03 3.29 1.72
C LEU A 44 -10.41 3.78 1.25
N ILE A 45 -10.61 3.91 -0.07
CA ILE A 45 -11.90 4.29 -0.66
C ILE A 45 -12.97 3.25 -0.28
N LEU A 46 -12.67 1.96 -0.45
CA LEU A 46 -13.60 0.89 -0.10
C LEU A 46 -14.00 0.94 1.38
N LYS A 47 -13.05 1.19 2.28
CA LYS A 47 -13.32 1.32 3.72
C LYS A 47 -14.29 2.46 4.02
N TRP A 48 -14.12 3.60 3.36
CA TRP A 48 -15.02 4.74 3.51
C TRP A 48 -16.40 4.49 2.91
N MET A 49 -16.48 3.81 1.75
CA MET A 49 -17.77 3.42 1.17
C MET A 49 -18.56 2.50 2.11
N VAL A 50 -17.90 1.47 2.65
CA VAL A 50 -18.53 0.55 3.60
C VAL A 50 -18.94 1.29 4.88
N GLY A 51 -18.06 2.16 5.41
CA GLY A 51 -18.38 2.99 6.57
C GLY A 51 -19.57 3.90 6.35
N LEU A 52 -19.70 4.50 5.16
CA LEU A 52 -20.83 5.34 4.79
C LEU A 52 -22.13 4.53 4.72
N VAL A 53 -22.10 3.34 4.09
CA VAL A 53 -23.27 2.44 4.04
C VAL A 53 -23.72 2.07 5.45
N ILE A 54 -22.79 1.68 6.33
CA ILE A 54 -23.11 1.38 7.73
C ILE A 54 -23.70 2.60 8.43
N ALA A 55 -23.14 3.80 8.25
CA ALA A 55 -23.65 5.01 8.88
C ALA A 55 -25.08 5.32 8.41
N VAL A 56 -25.36 5.18 7.11
CA VAL A 56 -26.70 5.41 6.53
C VAL A 56 -27.73 4.44 7.09
N GLU A 57 -27.37 3.16 7.27
CA GLU A 57 -28.30 2.15 7.78
C GLU A 57 -28.47 2.21 9.31
N ILE A 58 -27.38 2.43 10.05
CA ILE A 58 -27.37 2.31 11.52
C ILE A 58 -27.79 3.61 12.21
N LEU A 59 -27.45 4.78 11.67
CA LEU A 59 -27.76 6.07 12.30
C LEU A 59 -29.28 6.32 12.45
N PRO A 60 -30.15 5.98 11.47
CA PRO A 60 -31.60 6.08 11.63
C PRO A 60 -32.15 5.10 12.67
N LEU A 61 -31.61 3.88 12.73
CA LEU A 61 -32.01 2.88 13.73
C LEU A 61 -31.66 3.35 15.15
N LEU A 62 -30.48 3.94 15.34
CA LEU A 62 -30.10 4.52 16.62
C LEU A 62 -31.00 5.69 17.01
N LYS A 63 -31.33 6.58 16.06
CA LYS A 63 -32.27 7.68 16.32
C LYS A 63 -33.67 7.20 16.70
N GLY A 64 -34.18 6.17 16.02
CA GLY A 64 -35.50 5.60 16.32
C GLY A 64 -35.56 4.77 17.61
N PHE A 65 -34.42 4.36 18.16
CA PHE A 65 -34.33 3.60 19.41
C PHE A 65 -34.03 4.48 20.63
N LEU A 66 -33.29 5.58 20.46
CA LEU A 66 -32.85 6.49 21.54
C LEU A 66 -33.75 7.72 21.73
N LEU A 67 -34.74 7.95 20.86
CA LEU A 67 -35.67 9.09 20.88
C LEU A 67 -37.11 8.58 20.91
#